data_AF-A0A936PNZ8-F1
#
_entry.id   AF-A0A936PNZ8-F1
#
_cell.length_a   1.000
_cell.length_b   1.000
_cell.length_c   1.000
_cell.angle_alpha   90.00
_cell.angle_beta   90.00
_cell.angle_gamma   90.00
#
_symmetry.space_group_name_H-M   'P 1'
#
loop_
_entity.id
_entity.type
_entity.pdbx_description
1 polymer ?
#
loop_
_entity_poly.entity_id
_entity_poly.type
_entity_poly.pdbx_seq_one_letter_code
_entity_poly.pdbx_strand_id
1 'polypeptide(L)'
;MRFTWMILPLLSACAPSPQTRPGPDPDGFAQSIDVRITNPEDGAVVTSPFAMTVEAGDDVASLQLLLDGEASGRRLSPEDRRVLVSADPGRRRVTLQALDKNGDVLSEDTLRVTVLADASDEYVAFATPYDDAAVVSPVQLIPTASDGVAQIELRAGGEPVAVVSPGEVYTLRTGHLGALTLSARGLDADGALLTETSLDVTLRAPNPVAESGFNERILQLIDTYPDDGTYTYYWPSGTSWSGSTRDIYYQGALVADDGGFSSCYCSGITWELYLETWRGVAAEMGLSFDDLNGLSDTDLKTMRTDWYVRELDGPGPDVALSARGLGARVESLDDLRPGDLVQFWRTSGSGHTVVFVGFEEDDAGNLTGITYVSCQGASFGFGENTEYFGAFSGAIDPLLLFAGRPTMPSSWR
;
A
#
# COMPACT_ATOMS: atom_id res chain seq x y z
N MET A 1 63.94 -1.92 62.04
CA MET A 1 62.62 -1.27 61.86
C MET A 1 61.84 -2.08 60.85
N ARG A 2 60.91 -2.92 61.31
CA ARG A 2 60.09 -3.79 60.46
C ARG A 2 58.81 -3.04 60.14
N PHE A 3 58.63 -2.68 58.87
CA PHE A 3 57.41 -2.06 58.38
C PHE A 3 56.32 -3.12 58.20
N THR A 4 55.24 -2.95 58.96
CA THR A 4 53.98 -3.66 58.85
C THR A 4 53.29 -3.19 57.56
N TRP A 5 53.05 -4.10 56.63
CA TRP A 5 52.21 -3.84 55.46
C TRP A 5 50.74 -3.92 55.88
N MET A 6 50.07 -2.78 55.91
CA MET A 6 48.62 -2.67 56.00
C MET A 6 48.04 -2.97 54.61
N ILE A 7 47.32 -4.08 54.49
CA ILE A 7 46.53 -4.41 53.31
C ILE A 7 45.28 -3.54 53.36
N LEU A 8 45.21 -2.53 52.49
CA LEU A 8 43.98 -1.77 52.20
C LEU A 8 43.05 -2.68 51.38
N PRO A 9 41.76 -2.85 51.75
CA PRO A 9 40.81 -3.49 50.87
C PRO A 9 40.54 -2.56 49.69
N LEU A 10 40.86 -3.04 48.48
CA LEU A 10 40.33 -2.48 47.24
C LEU A 10 38.80 -2.63 47.28
N LEU A 11 38.12 -1.56 47.66
CA LEU A 11 36.70 -1.39 47.37
C LEU A 11 36.58 -1.35 45.85
N SER A 12 36.23 -2.50 45.28
CA SER A 12 35.78 -2.63 43.90
C SER A 12 34.53 -1.78 43.76
N ALA A 13 34.69 -0.54 43.31
CA ALA A 13 33.59 0.24 42.80
C ALA A 13 33.06 -0.55 41.60
N CYS A 14 31.90 -1.19 41.78
CA CYS A 14 31.15 -1.76 40.67
C CYS A 14 30.93 -0.62 39.68
N ALA A 15 31.67 -0.65 38.57
CA ALA A 15 31.23 0.05 37.38
C ALA A 15 29.78 -0.42 37.14
N PRO A 16 28.82 0.50 36.92
CA PRO A 16 27.51 0.07 36.48
C PRO A 16 27.74 -0.84 35.28
N SER A 17 27.15 -2.04 35.33
CA SER A 17 27.10 -2.94 34.19
C SER A 17 26.76 -2.09 32.95
N PRO A 18 27.42 -2.30 31.80
CA PRO A 18 26.97 -1.65 30.58
C PRO A 18 25.49 -1.99 30.48
N GLN A 19 24.63 -0.98 30.64
CA GLN A 19 23.24 -1.16 30.29
C GLN A 19 23.31 -1.51 28.82
N THR A 20 23.08 -2.79 28.52
CA THR A 20 22.78 -3.24 27.18
C THR A 20 21.62 -2.36 26.75
N ARG A 21 21.93 -1.35 25.95
CA ARG A 21 20.91 -0.62 25.21
C ARG A 21 20.08 -1.70 24.54
N PRO A 22 18.74 -1.64 24.61
CA PRO A 22 17.93 -2.37 23.65
C PRO A 22 18.56 -2.13 22.28
N GLY A 23 18.77 -3.19 21.51
CA GLY A 23 19.17 -3.03 20.12
C GLY A 23 18.21 -2.05 19.43
N PRO A 24 18.67 -1.32 18.41
CA PRO A 24 17.74 -0.58 17.57
C PRO A 24 16.62 -1.54 17.16
N ASP A 25 15.38 -1.17 17.45
CA ASP A 25 14.23 -1.85 16.90
C ASP A 25 14.37 -1.73 15.38
N PRO A 26 14.52 -2.83 14.62
CA PRO A 26 14.72 -2.77 13.19
C PRO A 26 13.45 -2.19 12.55
N ASP A 27 13.48 -0.90 12.29
CA ASP A 27 12.51 -0.09 11.56
C ASP A 27 11.03 -0.15 12.03
N GLY A 28 10.68 -0.74 13.17
CA GLY A 28 9.32 -0.70 13.74
C GLY A 28 8.22 -1.32 12.85
N PHE A 29 8.59 -1.88 11.71
CA PHE A 29 7.79 -2.78 10.89
C PHE A 29 8.01 -4.19 11.41
N ALA A 30 7.45 -4.49 12.57
CA ALA A 30 7.46 -5.84 13.10
C ALA A 30 6.58 -6.73 12.20
N GLN A 31 7.15 -7.28 11.13
CA GLN A 31 6.57 -8.41 10.40
C GLN A 31 6.53 -9.69 11.26
N SER A 32 6.90 -9.62 12.55
CA SER A 32 6.95 -10.80 13.41
C SER A 32 5.58 -11.43 13.61
N ILE A 33 4.50 -10.65 13.51
CA ILE A 33 3.12 -11.15 13.65
C ILE A 33 2.37 -11.29 12.32
N ASP A 34 3.01 -10.93 11.20
CA ASP A 34 2.37 -10.85 9.88
C ASP A 34 2.42 -12.19 9.14
N VAL A 35 1.45 -12.39 8.24
CA VAL A 35 1.48 -13.45 7.23
C VAL A 35 1.27 -12.84 5.85
N ARG A 36 1.88 -13.44 4.84
CA ARG A 36 1.75 -13.03 3.44
C ARG A 36 1.64 -14.23 2.52
N ILE A 37 0.78 -14.12 1.52
CA ILE A 37 0.73 -14.97 0.35
C ILE A 37 1.51 -14.26 -0.76
N THR A 38 2.63 -14.85 -1.18
CA THR A 38 3.51 -14.25 -2.19
C THR A 38 3.28 -14.80 -3.59
N ASN A 39 2.56 -15.92 -3.69
CA ASN A 39 2.13 -16.52 -4.95
C ASN A 39 0.96 -17.48 -4.68
N PRO A 40 -0.05 -17.60 -5.56
CA PRO A 40 -0.27 -16.78 -6.75
C PRO A 40 -0.54 -15.31 -6.40
N GLU A 41 -0.58 -14.45 -7.42
CA GLU A 41 -0.96 -13.04 -7.26
C GLU A 41 -2.47 -12.91 -7.06
N ASP A 42 -2.92 -11.80 -6.46
CA ASP A 42 -4.36 -11.50 -6.42
C ASP A 42 -4.90 -11.32 -7.85
N GLY A 43 -6.09 -11.87 -8.11
CA GLY A 43 -6.70 -11.95 -9.43
C GLY A 43 -6.17 -13.09 -10.32
N ALA A 44 -5.22 -13.91 -9.87
CA ALA A 44 -4.63 -14.96 -10.70
C ALA A 44 -5.64 -16.02 -11.16
N VAL A 45 -5.42 -16.54 -12.37
CA VAL A 45 -6.15 -17.69 -12.90
C VAL A 45 -5.29 -18.95 -12.71
N VAL A 46 -5.84 -19.98 -12.07
CA VAL A 46 -5.12 -21.17 -11.64
C VAL A 46 -5.92 -22.44 -11.93
N THR A 47 -5.28 -23.61 -11.93
CA THR A 47 -5.97 -24.91 -11.95
C THR A 47 -5.86 -25.59 -10.59
N SER A 48 -6.87 -26.41 -10.25
CA SER A 48 -6.90 -27.14 -8.99
C SER A 48 -6.14 -28.48 -9.09
N PRO A 49 -5.29 -28.87 -8.11
CA PRO A 49 -4.81 -28.03 -7.01
C PRO A 49 -3.71 -27.07 -7.49
N PHE A 50 -3.63 -25.89 -6.87
CA PHE A 50 -2.56 -24.93 -7.11
C PHE A 50 -1.62 -24.80 -5.90
N ALA A 51 -0.40 -24.34 -6.16
CA ALA A 51 0.59 -24.08 -5.13
C ALA A 51 0.55 -22.62 -4.69
N MET A 52 0.37 -22.41 -3.39
CA MET A 52 0.46 -21.13 -2.72
C MET A 52 1.81 -21.03 -2.00
N THR A 53 2.55 -19.94 -2.20
CA THR A 53 3.79 -19.63 -1.46
C THR A 53 3.46 -18.63 -0.38
N VAL A 54 3.99 -18.86 0.84
CA VAL A 54 3.65 -18.05 2.01
C VAL A 54 4.88 -17.66 2.81
N GLU A 55 4.78 -16.51 3.47
CA GLU A 55 5.73 -16.00 4.42
C GLU A 55 5.01 -15.68 5.72
N ALA A 56 5.63 -15.99 6.85
CA ALA A 56 5.09 -15.72 8.17
C ALA A 56 6.20 -15.18 9.08
N GLY A 57 5.81 -14.29 9.97
CA GLY A 57 6.67 -13.70 10.98
C GLY A 57 7.08 -14.65 12.10
N ASP A 58 8.15 -14.27 12.80
CA ASP A 58 8.77 -15.08 13.87
C ASP A 58 7.87 -15.27 15.12
N ASP A 59 6.91 -14.38 15.36
CA ASP A 59 5.95 -14.45 16.48
C ASP A 59 4.64 -15.20 16.11
N VAL A 60 4.48 -15.59 14.84
CA VAL A 60 3.34 -16.39 14.39
C VAL A 60 3.48 -17.83 14.90
N ALA A 61 2.50 -18.34 15.64
CA ALA A 61 2.54 -19.68 16.20
C ALA A 61 1.97 -20.75 15.25
N SER A 62 0.93 -20.40 14.49
CA SER A 62 0.34 -21.28 13.48
C SER A 62 -0.41 -20.50 12.41
N LEU A 63 -0.67 -21.15 11.29
CA LEU A 63 -1.38 -20.57 10.15
C LEU A 63 -2.72 -21.29 9.91
N GLN A 64 -3.73 -20.57 9.44
CA GLN A 64 -5.04 -21.10 9.05
C GLN A 64 -5.40 -20.70 7.62
N LEU A 65 -5.65 -21.69 6.77
CA LEU A 65 -6.19 -21.45 5.44
C LEU A 65 -7.72 -21.49 5.46
N LEU A 66 -8.35 -20.43 4.95
CA LEU A 66 -9.78 -20.31 4.72
C LEU A 66 -10.03 -20.20 3.21
N LEU A 67 -11.00 -20.96 2.72
CA LEU A 67 -11.53 -20.86 1.37
C LEU A 67 -12.95 -20.33 1.46
N ASP A 68 -13.22 -19.19 0.83
CA ASP A 68 -14.51 -18.51 0.85
C ASP A 68 -15.05 -18.29 2.28
N GLY A 69 -14.14 -18.02 3.23
CA GLY A 69 -14.43 -17.83 4.65
C GLY A 69 -14.55 -19.13 5.46
N GLU A 70 -14.47 -20.30 4.83
CA GLU A 70 -14.51 -21.59 5.51
C GLU A 70 -13.10 -22.13 5.76
N ALA A 71 -12.80 -22.43 7.02
CA ALA A 71 -11.51 -23.01 7.38
C ALA A 71 -11.33 -24.42 6.77
N SER A 72 -10.18 -24.66 6.14
CA SER A 72 -9.78 -25.96 5.58
C SER A 72 -9.63 -27.10 6.60
N GLY A 73 -9.86 -26.83 7.90
CA GLY A 73 -9.70 -27.76 9.02
C GLY A 73 -8.25 -28.14 9.36
N ARG A 74 -7.28 -27.74 8.53
CA ARG A 74 -5.85 -28.01 8.72
C ARG A 74 -5.13 -26.77 9.28
N ARG A 75 -4.42 -26.95 10.39
CA ARG A 75 -3.41 -25.99 10.86
C ARG A 75 -2.12 -26.17 10.07
N LEU A 76 -1.55 -25.08 9.62
CA LEU A 76 -0.28 -25.04 8.89
C LEU A 76 0.82 -24.53 9.82
N SER A 77 2.06 -24.98 9.57
CA SER A 77 3.23 -24.47 10.25
C SER A 77 3.63 -23.10 9.67
N PRO A 78 4.11 -22.13 10.49
CA PRO A 78 4.75 -20.91 9.98
C PRO A 78 5.96 -21.20 9.07
N GLU A 79 6.56 -22.38 9.19
CA GLU A 79 7.66 -22.83 8.33
C GLU A 79 7.19 -23.38 6.97
N ASP A 80 5.88 -23.62 6.78
CA ASP A 80 5.33 -24.17 5.54
C ASP A 80 5.37 -23.13 4.41
N ARG A 81 6.51 -22.95 3.75
CA ARG A 81 6.66 -21.95 2.67
C ARG A 81 5.82 -22.23 1.43
N ARG A 82 5.32 -23.46 1.25
CA ARG A 82 4.52 -23.86 0.09
C ARG A 82 3.36 -24.74 0.51
N VAL A 83 2.15 -24.28 0.22
CA VAL A 83 0.88 -24.90 0.60
C VAL A 83 0.11 -25.27 -0.67
N LEU A 84 -0.30 -26.53 -0.82
CA LEU A 84 -1.22 -26.91 -1.88
C LEU A 84 -2.66 -26.60 -1.47
N VAL A 85 -3.37 -25.93 -2.36
CA VAL A 85 -4.76 -25.51 -2.19
C VAL A 85 -5.61 -26.24 -3.21
N SER A 86 -6.65 -26.94 -2.74
CA SER A 86 -7.66 -27.57 -3.58
C SER A 86 -8.96 -26.82 -3.40
N ALA A 87 -9.57 -26.43 -4.51
CA ALA A 87 -10.81 -25.68 -4.56
C ALA A 87 -11.57 -26.06 -5.83
N ASP A 88 -12.90 -26.04 -5.76
CA ASP A 88 -13.74 -26.29 -6.92
C ASP A 88 -13.58 -25.16 -7.97
N PRO A 89 -13.85 -25.41 -9.27
CA PRO A 89 -13.78 -24.38 -10.31
C PRO A 89 -14.69 -23.17 -10.05
N GLY A 90 -14.24 -22.00 -10.49
CA GLY A 90 -14.88 -20.69 -10.30
C GLY A 90 -14.01 -19.73 -9.50
N ARG A 91 -14.56 -18.54 -9.22
CA ARG A 91 -13.89 -17.56 -8.37
C ARG A 91 -13.83 -18.04 -6.93
N ARG A 92 -12.68 -17.87 -6.28
CA ARG A 92 -12.43 -18.25 -4.89
C ARG A 92 -11.70 -17.14 -4.16
N ARG A 93 -12.08 -16.91 -2.91
CA ARG A 93 -11.35 -16.10 -1.94
C ARG A 93 -10.51 -17.03 -1.09
N VAL A 94 -9.19 -16.80 -1.08
CA VAL A 94 -8.22 -17.57 -0.30
C VAL A 94 -7.67 -16.65 0.77
N THR A 95 -8.01 -16.91 2.02
CA THR A 95 -7.52 -16.14 3.18
C THR A 95 -6.59 -17.01 4.01
N LEU A 96 -5.44 -16.46 4.36
CA LEU A 96 -4.46 -17.07 5.24
C LEU A 96 -4.35 -16.23 6.51
N GLN A 97 -4.67 -16.82 7.65
CA GLN A 97 -4.59 -16.14 8.94
C GLN A 97 -3.35 -16.59 9.71
N ALA A 98 -2.61 -15.63 10.26
CA ALA A 98 -1.56 -15.87 11.25
C ALA A 98 -2.17 -15.84 12.65
N LEU A 99 -1.86 -16.85 13.44
CA LEU A 99 -2.42 -17.01 14.77
C LEU A 99 -1.34 -17.07 15.84
N ASP A 100 -1.68 -16.53 17.01
CA ASP A 100 -0.86 -16.64 18.20
C ASP A 100 -0.98 -18.04 18.85
N LYS A 101 -0.26 -18.23 19.96
CA LYS A 101 -0.27 -19.49 20.73
C LYS A 101 -1.62 -19.83 21.38
N ASN A 102 -2.50 -18.86 21.54
CA ASN A 102 -3.85 -19.04 22.09
C ASN A 102 -4.87 -19.32 20.97
N GLY A 103 -4.49 -19.13 19.72
CA GLY A 103 -5.35 -19.29 18.55
C GLY A 103 -6.07 -17.99 18.15
N ASP A 104 -5.66 -16.85 18.71
CA ASP A 104 -6.17 -15.54 18.33
C ASP A 104 -5.52 -15.07 17.02
N VAL A 105 -6.30 -14.42 16.15
CA VAL A 105 -5.80 -13.88 14.88
C VAL A 105 -4.88 -12.70 15.16
N LEU A 106 -3.63 -12.82 14.70
CA LEU A 106 -2.63 -11.76 14.73
C LEU A 106 -2.74 -10.86 13.51
N SER A 107 -2.85 -11.49 12.34
CA SER A 107 -2.94 -10.84 11.03
C SER A 107 -3.57 -11.80 10.02
N GLU A 108 -3.98 -11.29 8.87
CA GLU A 108 -4.46 -12.10 7.77
C GLU A 108 -4.06 -11.50 6.43
N ASP A 109 -3.88 -12.37 5.44
CA ASP A 109 -3.68 -11.99 4.04
C ASP A 109 -4.70 -12.71 3.17
N THR A 110 -5.27 -12.02 2.18
CA THR A 110 -6.33 -12.53 1.34
C THR A 110 -6.06 -12.24 -0.12
N LEU A 111 -6.12 -13.28 -0.94
CA LEU A 111 -6.14 -13.13 -2.40
C LEU A 111 -7.42 -13.72 -2.99
N ARG A 112 -7.76 -13.30 -4.20
CA ARG A 112 -8.79 -13.89 -5.04
C ARG A 112 -8.14 -14.62 -6.20
N VAL A 113 -8.65 -15.80 -6.54
CA VAL A 113 -8.27 -16.52 -7.76
C VAL A 113 -9.48 -16.94 -8.57
N THR A 114 -9.28 -17.12 -9.87
CA THR A 114 -10.20 -17.87 -10.73
C THR A 114 -9.65 -19.29 -10.90
N VAL A 115 -10.34 -20.29 -10.37
CA VAL A 115 -9.95 -21.70 -10.49
C VAL A 115 -10.60 -22.31 -11.74
N LEU A 116 -9.81 -22.78 -12.69
CA LEU A 116 -10.29 -23.50 -13.87
C LEU A 116 -10.48 -24.99 -13.57
N ALA A 117 -11.40 -25.64 -14.29
CA ALA A 117 -11.56 -27.09 -14.23
C ALA A 117 -10.43 -27.79 -14.99
N ASP A 118 -10.07 -27.25 -16.16
CA ASP A 118 -8.92 -27.67 -16.97
C ASP A 118 -8.09 -26.44 -17.38
N ALA A 119 -6.77 -26.60 -17.53
CA ALA A 119 -5.88 -25.51 -17.93
C ALA A 119 -6.15 -25.00 -19.36
N SER A 120 -6.85 -25.79 -20.17
CA SER A 120 -7.23 -25.47 -21.55
C SER A 120 -8.62 -24.84 -21.67
N ASP A 121 -9.35 -24.67 -20.57
CA ASP A 121 -10.67 -24.04 -20.59
C ASP A 121 -10.57 -22.57 -20.98
N GLU A 122 -11.48 -22.12 -21.85
CA GLU A 122 -11.61 -20.70 -22.17
C GLU A 122 -12.19 -19.94 -20.96
N TYR A 123 -11.54 -18.85 -20.58
CA TYR A 123 -11.97 -18.03 -19.46
C TYR A 123 -11.96 -16.55 -19.78
N VAL A 124 -12.81 -15.82 -19.07
CA VAL A 124 -12.74 -14.38 -18.91
C VAL A 124 -12.91 -14.07 -17.42
N ALA A 125 -12.09 -13.18 -16.89
CA ALA A 125 -12.07 -12.79 -15.49
C ALA A 125 -11.87 -11.28 -15.37
N PHE A 126 -12.14 -10.72 -14.19
CA PHE A 126 -11.71 -9.37 -13.84
C PHE A 126 -10.50 -9.50 -12.93
N ALA A 127 -9.38 -8.88 -13.32
CA ALA A 127 -8.27 -8.65 -12.40
C ALA A 127 -8.61 -7.52 -11.42
N THR A 128 -9.37 -6.52 -11.85
CA THR A 128 -9.96 -5.50 -10.98
C THR A 128 -11.26 -4.98 -11.64
N PRO A 129 -12.30 -4.60 -10.88
CA PRO A 129 -12.42 -4.76 -9.43
C PRO A 129 -12.66 -6.23 -9.02
N TYR A 130 -12.68 -6.49 -7.71
CA TYR A 130 -12.99 -7.80 -7.15
C TYR A 130 -14.48 -7.92 -6.78
N ASP A 131 -14.95 -9.16 -6.64
CA ASP A 131 -16.30 -9.44 -6.16
C ASP A 131 -16.52 -8.89 -4.75
N ASP A 132 -17.72 -8.36 -4.51
CA ASP A 132 -18.14 -7.61 -3.31
C ASP A 132 -17.37 -6.29 -3.07
N ALA A 133 -16.50 -5.84 -3.99
CA ALA A 133 -15.73 -4.63 -3.78
C ALA A 133 -16.65 -3.40 -3.65
N ALA A 134 -16.34 -2.55 -2.68
CA ALA A 134 -17.01 -1.28 -2.52
C ALA A 134 -16.16 -0.19 -3.19
N VAL A 135 -16.68 0.38 -4.27
CA VAL A 135 -15.94 1.23 -5.20
C VAL A 135 -16.61 2.59 -5.35
N VAL A 136 -15.85 3.56 -5.84
CA VAL A 136 -16.30 4.93 -6.10
C VAL A 136 -16.00 5.22 -7.56
N SER A 137 -16.93 5.87 -8.27
CA SER A 137 -16.71 6.25 -9.67
C SER A 137 -15.63 7.34 -9.77
N PRO A 138 -14.74 7.30 -10.78
CA PRO A 138 -14.65 6.27 -11.82
C PRO A 138 -14.08 4.95 -11.31
N VAL A 139 -14.53 3.83 -11.90
CA VAL A 139 -14.08 2.49 -11.54
C VAL A 139 -13.23 1.92 -12.67
N GLN A 140 -12.01 1.47 -12.35
CA GLN A 140 -11.14 0.85 -13.33
C GLN A 140 -11.55 -0.61 -13.49
N LEU A 141 -11.84 -1.02 -14.72
CA LEU A 141 -12.14 -2.40 -15.11
C LEU A 141 -10.93 -2.93 -15.89
N ILE A 142 -10.33 -4.01 -15.42
CA ILE A 142 -9.21 -4.67 -16.10
C ILE A 142 -9.57 -6.14 -16.28
N PRO A 143 -10.20 -6.49 -17.41
CA PRO A 143 -10.56 -7.87 -17.69
C PRO A 143 -9.34 -8.65 -18.22
N THR A 144 -9.22 -9.92 -17.85
CA THR A 144 -8.24 -10.88 -18.37
C THR A 144 -8.95 -12.05 -19.03
N ALA A 145 -8.27 -12.76 -19.92
CA ALA A 145 -8.84 -13.90 -20.61
C ALA A 145 -7.78 -14.90 -21.08
N SER A 146 -8.22 -16.09 -21.47
CA SER A 146 -7.41 -17.08 -22.18
C SER A 146 -7.06 -16.63 -23.61
N ASP A 147 -6.02 -17.22 -24.19
CA ASP A 147 -5.51 -16.88 -25.52
C ASP A 147 -6.54 -17.04 -26.66
N GLY A 148 -7.59 -17.86 -26.47
CA GLY A 148 -8.66 -18.04 -27.45
C GLY A 148 -9.64 -16.86 -27.53
N VAL A 149 -9.68 -16.00 -26.52
CA VAL A 149 -10.54 -14.81 -26.46
C VAL A 149 -9.85 -13.64 -27.15
N ALA A 150 -10.43 -13.18 -28.26
CA ALA A 150 -9.91 -12.06 -29.04
C ALA A 150 -10.42 -10.70 -28.53
N GLN A 151 -11.64 -10.65 -27.99
CA GLN A 151 -12.28 -9.42 -27.52
C GLN A 151 -13.11 -9.69 -26.27
N ILE A 152 -13.27 -8.67 -25.43
CA ILE A 152 -14.08 -8.74 -24.21
C ILE A 152 -15.13 -7.65 -24.26
N GLU A 153 -16.42 -8.05 -24.33
CA GLU A 153 -17.54 -7.11 -24.17
C GLU A 153 -17.80 -6.90 -22.67
N LEU A 154 -17.58 -5.67 -22.20
CA LEU A 154 -17.85 -5.24 -20.84
C LEU A 154 -19.27 -4.72 -20.71
N ARG A 155 -19.93 -5.07 -19.61
CA ARG A 155 -21.31 -4.67 -19.30
C ARG A 155 -21.46 -4.24 -17.86
N ALA A 156 -22.29 -3.23 -17.63
CA ALA A 156 -22.66 -2.73 -16.30
C ALA A 156 -24.19 -2.75 -16.16
N GLY A 157 -24.71 -3.48 -15.18
CA GLY A 157 -26.17 -3.64 -15.00
C GLY A 157 -26.86 -4.33 -16.17
N GLY A 158 -26.13 -5.16 -16.92
CA GLY A 158 -26.61 -5.85 -18.13
C GLY A 158 -26.41 -5.08 -19.44
N GLU A 159 -26.14 -3.78 -19.39
CA GLU A 159 -25.95 -2.93 -20.57
C GLU A 159 -24.49 -2.93 -21.04
N PRO A 160 -24.20 -3.07 -22.35
CA PRO A 160 -22.85 -2.91 -22.89
C PRO A 160 -22.27 -1.52 -22.61
N VAL A 161 -21.05 -1.48 -22.10
CA VAL A 161 -20.31 -0.23 -21.83
C VAL A 161 -19.08 -0.09 -22.72
N ALA A 162 -18.41 -1.19 -23.06
CA ALA A 162 -17.22 -1.17 -23.91
C ALA A 162 -16.95 -2.54 -24.54
N VAL A 163 -16.10 -2.55 -25.56
CA VAL A 163 -15.41 -3.75 -26.05
C VAL A 163 -13.93 -3.46 -25.98
N VAL A 164 -13.17 -4.31 -25.29
CA VAL A 164 -11.74 -4.11 -25.02
C VAL A 164 -10.94 -5.38 -25.32
N SER A 165 -9.64 -5.23 -25.43
CA SER A 165 -8.70 -6.36 -25.52
C SER A 165 -8.45 -6.96 -24.11
N PRO A 166 -8.09 -8.25 -24.00
CA PRO A 166 -7.63 -8.81 -22.73
C PRO A 166 -6.47 -7.99 -22.13
N GLY A 167 -6.59 -7.61 -20.87
CA GLY A 167 -5.62 -6.80 -20.12
C GLY A 167 -5.74 -5.29 -20.30
N GLU A 168 -6.59 -4.81 -21.21
CA GLU A 168 -6.81 -3.39 -21.45
C GLU A 168 -7.63 -2.75 -20.32
N VAL A 169 -7.19 -1.58 -19.85
CA VAL A 169 -7.86 -0.84 -18.77
C VAL A 169 -9.03 -0.04 -19.34
N TYR A 170 -10.21 -0.21 -18.76
CA TYR A 170 -11.38 0.62 -19.07
C TYR A 170 -11.84 1.42 -17.85
N THR A 171 -12.11 2.71 -18.04
CA THR A 171 -12.59 3.61 -16.99
C THR A 171 -14.10 3.70 -17.02
N LEU A 172 -14.78 2.95 -16.15
CA LEU A 172 -16.23 3.02 -16.01
C LEU A 172 -16.62 4.28 -15.24
N ARG A 173 -17.19 5.25 -15.95
CA ARG A 173 -17.81 6.44 -15.38
C ARG A 173 -19.31 6.22 -15.26
N THR A 174 -19.84 6.19 -14.04
CA THR A 174 -21.27 5.95 -13.80
C THR A 174 -21.80 6.79 -12.64
N GLY A 175 -23.02 7.30 -12.78
CA GLY A 175 -23.75 7.96 -11.70
C GLY A 175 -24.55 6.99 -10.81
N HIS A 176 -24.45 5.68 -11.06
CA HIS A 176 -25.14 4.65 -10.29
C HIS A 176 -24.59 4.56 -8.86
N LEU A 177 -25.47 4.32 -7.90
CA LEU A 177 -25.13 4.10 -6.49
C LEU A 177 -25.80 2.82 -5.97
N GLY A 178 -25.13 2.12 -5.06
CA GLY A 178 -25.55 0.83 -4.54
C GLY A 178 -25.04 -0.34 -5.36
N ALA A 179 -25.70 -1.49 -5.24
CA ALA A 179 -25.28 -2.72 -5.90
C ALA A 179 -25.30 -2.59 -7.43
N LEU A 180 -24.24 -3.05 -8.09
CA LEU A 180 -24.10 -3.10 -9.54
C LEU A 180 -23.40 -4.39 -9.94
N THR A 181 -24.04 -5.16 -10.82
CA THR A 181 -23.39 -6.31 -11.45
C THR A 181 -22.58 -5.86 -12.65
N LEU A 182 -21.28 -6.15 -12.63
CA LEU A 182 -20.38 -6.01 -13.76
C LEU A 182 -20.23 -7.38 -14.43
N SER A 183 -20.23 -7.42 -15.76
CA SER A 183 -19.99 -8.68 -16.48
C SER A 183 -19.06 -8.46 -17.67
N ALA A 184 -18.32 -9.51 -18.00
CA ALA A 184 -17.40 -9.57 -19.12
C ALA A 184 -17.73 -10.82 -19.94
N ARG A 185 -17.83 -10.65 -21.25
CA ARG A 185 -18.10 -11.72 -22.22
C ARG A 185 -16.90 -11.86 -23.13
N GLY A 186 -16.21 -13.00 -23.05
CA GLY A 186 -15.08 -13.33 -23.90
C GLY A 186 -15.56 -13.82 -25.26
N LEU A 187 -15.15 -13.13 -26.32
CA LEU A 187 -15.55 -13.39 -27.70
C LEU A 187 -14.34 -13.85 -28.53
N ASP A 188 -14.56 -14.74 -29.48
CA ASP A 188 -13.55 -15.09 -30.49
C ASP A 188 -13.39 -13.98 -31.55
N ALA A 189 -12.50 -14.20 -32.52
CA ALA A 189 -12.21 -13.24 -33.59
C ALA A 189 -13.40 -12.97 -34.53
N ASP A 190 -14.37 -13.88 -34.60
CA ASP A 190 -15.60 -13.74 -35.40
C ASP A 190 -16.76 -13.14 -34.57
N GLY A 191 -16.53 -12.85 -33.28
CA GLY A 191 -17.49 -12.28 -32.35
C GLY A 191 -18.42 -13.31 -31.70
N ALA A 192 -18.12 -14.61 -31.78
CA ALA A 192 -18.88 -15.64 -31.10
C ALA A 192 -18.50 -15.71 -29.61
N LEU A 193 -19.50 -15.87 -28.75
CA LEU A 193 -19.29 -16.00 -27.31
C LEU A 193 -18.59 -17.33 -26.97
N LEU A 194 -17.43 -17.24 -26.32
CA LEU A 194 -16.69 -18.39 -25.79
C LEU A 194 -17.01 -18.64 -24.32
N THR A 195 -17.05 -17.57 -23.53
CA THR A 195 -17.12 -17.63 -22.06
C THR A 195 -17.63 -16.32 -21.48
N GLU A 196 -18.13 -16.34 -20.25
CA GLU A 196 -18.61 -15.15 -19.56
C GLU A 196 -18.40 -15.22 -18.05
N THR A 197 -18.28 -14.06 -17.42
CA THR A 197 -18.18 -13.92 -15.96
C THR A 197 -18.95 -12.69 -15.51
N SER A 198 -19.39 -12.68 -14.25
CA SER A 198 -20.05 -11.53 -13.64
C SER A 198 -19.68 -11.41 -12.18
N LEU A 199 -19.37 -10.20 -11.70
CA LEU A 199 -19.12 -9.91 -10.28
C LEU A 199 -20.04 -8.80 -9.81
N ASP A 200 -20.26 -8.74 -8.51
CA ASP A 200 -21.07 -7.70 -7.88
C ASP A 200 -20.17 -6.71 -7.15
N VAL A 201 -20.43 -5.42 -7.35
CA VAL A 201 -19.77 -4.32 -6.62
C VAL A 201 -20.82 -3.43 -5.96
N THR A 202 -20.40 -2.68 -4.95
CA THR A 202 -21.21 -1.63 -4.34
C THR A 202 -20.63 -0.27 -4.68
N LEU A 203 -21.35 0.51 -5.50
CA LEU A 203 -20.98 1.88 -5.86
C LEU A 203 -21.37 2.83 -4.73
N ARG A 204 -20.42 3.64 -4.27
CA ARG A 204 -20.64 4.66 -3.25
C ARG A 204 -20.45 6.06 -3.82
N ALA A 205 -21.14 7.02 -3.22
CA ALA A 205 -20.89 8.42 -3.51
C ALA A 205 -19.54 8.80 -2.89
N PRO A 206 -18.66 9.52 -3.63
CA PRO A 206 -17.46 10.05 -3.02
C PRO A 206 -17.81 11.07 -1.94
N ASN A 207 -17.01 11.10 -0.89
CA ASN A 207 -16.92 12.25 -0.01
C ASN A 207 -16.07 13.34 -0.70
N PRO A 208 -16.67 14.46 -1.16
CA PRO A 208 -15.92 15.47 -1.88
C PRO A 208 -14.88 16.11 -0.95
N VAL A 209 -13.64 16.17 -1.44
CA VAL A 209 -12.52 16.78 -0.72
C VAL A 209 -12.28 18.18 -1.25
N ALA A 210 -12.27 19.17 -0.36
CA ALA A 210 -11.99 20.55 -0.74
C ALA A 210 -10.57 20.70 -1.32
N GLU A 211 -10.38 21.67 -2.20
CA GLU A 211 -9.06 22.09 -2.64
C GLU A 211 -8.23 22.59 -1.45
N SER A 212 -6.92 22.33 -1.49
CA SER A 212 -6.01 22.69 -0.42
C SER A 212 -4.79 23.45 -0.95
N GLY A 213 -4.55 24.64 -0.41
CA GLY A 213 -3.32 25.39 -0.68
C GLY A 213 -2.05 24.71 -0.14
N PHE A 214 -2.18 23.60 0.58
CA PHE A 214 -1.05 22.77 1.02
C PHE A 214 -0.44 22.00 -0.16
N ASN A 215 -1.27 21.51 -1.10
CA ASN A 215 -0.83 20.81 -2.31
C ASN A 215 0.11 21.65 -3.18
N GLU A 216 -0.20 22.93 -3.37
CA GLU A 216 0.66 23.84 -4.13
C GLU A 216 2.02 24.03 -3.45
N ARG A 217 2.04 24.08 -2.11
CA ARG A 217 3.27 24.29 -1.34
C ARG A 217 4.17 23.06 -1.31
N ILE A 218 3.60 21.86 -1.27
CA ILE A 218 4.40 20.63 -1.35
C ILE A 218 5.04 20.50 -2.74
N LEU A 219 4.33 20.85 -3.82
CA LEU A 219 4.89 20.87 -5.17
C LEU A 219 6.01 21.91 -5.31
N GLN A 220 5.81 23.11 -4.77
CA GLN A 220 6.87 24.13 -4.73
C GLN A 220 8.11 23.68 -3.93
N LEU A 221 7.90 22.93 -2.84
CA LEU A 221 9.01 22.37 -2.07
C LEU A 221 9.76 21.30 -2.89
N ILE A 222 9.05 20.42 -3.59
CA ILE A 222 9.64 19.39 -4.45
C ILE A 222 10.60 20.00 -5.48
N ASP A 223 10.23 21.13 -6.09
CA ASP A 223 11.08 21.85 -7.06
C ASP A 223 12.42 22.33 -6.48
N THR A 224 12.58 22.34 -5.15
CA THR A 224 13.84 22.71 -4.47
C THR A 224 14.73 21.52 -4.15
N TYR A 225 14.23 20.29 -4.28
CA TYR A 225 15.02 19.09 -4.05
C TYR A 225 15.86 18.75 -5.28
N PRO A 226 17.10 18.29 -5.10
CA PRO A 226 17.93 17.85 -6.21
C PRO A 226 17.40 16.55 -6.82
N ASP A 227 17.18 16.55 -8.13
CA ASP A 227 16.80 15.40 -8.97
C ASP A 227 18.01 14.82 -9.73
N ASP A 228 19.22 15.24 -9.38
CA ASP A 228 20.49 14.89 -10.05
C ASP A 228 21.17 13.64 -9.48
N GLY A 229 20.46 12.87 -8.65
CA GLY A 229 21.00 11.71 -7.94
C GLY A 229 21.74 12.04 -6.66
N THR A 230 21.68 13.29 -6.16
CA THR A 230 22.22 13.68 -4.85
C THR A 230 21.68 12.80 -3.72
N TYR A 231 20.38 12.46 -3.76
CA TYR A 231 19.76 11.53 -2.82
C TYR A 231 19.45 10.22 -3.52
N THR A 232 20.33 9.23 -3.37
CA THR A 232 20.13 7.90 -3.98
C THR A 232 19.05 7.09 -3.26
N TYR A 233 18.47 6.11 -3.95
CA TYR A 233 17.56 5.18 -3.30
C TYR A 233 18.33 4.17 -2.45
N TYR A 234 17.99 4.10 -1.16
CA TYR A 234 18.54 3.12 -0.23
C TYR A 234 17.50 2.78 0.83
N TRP A 235 17.26 1.50 1.05
CA TRP A 235 16.39 1.02 2.11
C TRP A 235 17.08 -0.14 2.84
N PRO A 236 17.90 0.16 3.86
CA PRO A 236 18.64 -0.86 4.58
C PRO A 236 17.73 -1.63 5.52
N SER A 237 17.86 -2.96 5.51
CA SER A 237 17.22 -3.81 6.51
C SER A 237 17.92 -3.69 7.86
N GLY A 238 17.15 -3.64 8.95
CA GLY A 238 17.68 -3.77 10.29
C GLY A 238 18.27 -2.48 10.86
N THR A 239 17.84 -1.34 10.34
CA THR A 239 18.25 -0.02 10.86
C THR A 239 17.12 0.57 11.69
N SER A 240 17.27 1.80 12.14
CA SER A 240 16.14 2.59 12.67
C SER A 240 15.94 3.86 11.86
N TRP A 241 16.55 3.91 10.66
CA TRP A 241 16.62 5.10 9.86
C TRP A 241 15.28 5.35 9.18
N SER A 242 14.77 6.55 9.35
CA SER A 242 13.47 6.98 8.83
C SER A 242 13.41 7.21 7.32
N GLY A 243 14.47 6.93 6.55
CA GLY A 243 14.44 7.13 5.10
C GLY A 243 14.38 8.58 4.64
N SER A 244 14.57 9.51 5.59
CA SER A 244 14.61 10.95 5.36
C SER A 244 16.04 11.38 5.02
N THR A 245 16.15 12.48 4.28
CA THR A 245 17.43 13.05 3.82
C THR A 245 18.04 14.00 4.84
N ARG A 246 17.29 14.37 5.88
CA ARG A 246 17.70 15.31 6.93
C ARG A 246 17.07 14.96 8.28
N ASP A 247 17.72 15.40 9.34
CA ASP A 247 17.12 15.36 10.67
C ASP A 247 15.96 16.35 10.79
N ILE A 248 14.84 15.88 11.33
CA ILE A 248 13.67 16.70 11.63
C ILE A 248 13.38 16.60 13.12
N TYR A 249 13.39 17.75 13.79
CA TYR A 249 13.06 17.89 15.20
C TYR A 249 11.71 18.56 15.39
N TYR A 250 10.84 17.94 16.18
CA TYR A 250 9.53 18.46 16.57
C TYR A 250 9.41 18.42 18.10
N GLN A 251 9.04 19.55 18.72
CA GLN A 251 9.01 19.73 20.17
C GLN A 251 10.32 19.33 20.86
N GLY A 252 11.45 19.54 20.18
CA GLY A 252 12.79 19.17 20.64
C GLY A 252 13.13 17.68 20.54
N ALA A 253 12.22 16.82 20.09
CA ALA A 253 12.47 15.41 19.84
C ALA A 253 12.81 15.15 18.37
N LEU A 254 13.75 14.23 18.11
CA LEU A 254 14.04 13.74 16.76
C LEU A 254 12.88 12.85 16.28
N VAL A 255 12.24 13.23 15.19
CA VAL A 255 11.07 12.53 14.62
C VAL A 255 11.30 11.99 13.21
N ALA A 256 12.40 12.40 12.57
CA ALA A 256 12.99 11.77 11.39
C ALA A 256 14.49 12.02 11.44
N ASP A 257 15.29 10.99 11.15
CA ASP A 257 16.75 11.05 11.12
C ASP A 257 17.29 10.92 9.68
N ASP A 258 18.43 11.54 9.41
CA ASP A 258 19.09 11.51 8.09
C ASP A 258 19.85 10.21 7.77
N GLY A 259 20.09 9.38 8.80
CA GLY A 259 20.84 8.13 8.75
C GLY A 259 22.31 8.26 8.29
N GLY A 260 22.77 9.46 7.91
CA GLY A 260 24.07 9.71 7.29
C GLY A 260 24.27 9.11 5.88
N PHE A 261 23.21 8.66 5.20
CA PHE A 261 23.33 7.88 3.95
C PHE A 261 23.35 8.69 2.66
N SER A 262 23.08 10.01 2.69
CA SER A 262 22.82 10.81 1.48
C SER A 262 21.85 10.10 0.52
N SER A 263 20.78 9.55 1.10
CA SER A 263 19.85 8.65 0.43
C SER A 263 18.43 8.85 0.97
N CYS A 264 17.45 8.20 0.35
CA CYS A 264 16.07 8.17 0.83
C CYS A 264 15.36 6.86 0.45
N TYR A 265 14.17 6.66 1.03
CA TYR A 265 13.16 5.73 0.53
C TYR A 265 11.76 6.37 0.61
N CYS A 266 10.79 5.75 -0.07
CA CYS A 266 9.51 6.36 -0.42
C CYS A 266 8.68 6.96 0.73
N SER A 267 8.41 6.19 1.79
CA SER A 267 7.65 6.68 2.95
C SER A 267 8.43 7.73 3.75
N GLY A 268 9.76 7.59 3.83
CA GLY A 268 10.65 8.55 4.48
C GLY A 268 10.65 9.92 3.81
N ILE A 269 10.86 9.96 2.49
CA ILE A 269 10.91 11.23 1.77
C ILE A 269 9.56 11.93 1.72
N THR A 270 8.44 11.20 1.58
CA THR A 270 7.11 11.80 1.58
C THR A 270 6.72 12.34 2.96
N TRP A 271 7.14 11.67 4.03
CA TRP A 271 7.01 12.16 5.40
C TRP A 271 7.81 13.45 5.62
N GLU A 272 9.06 13.49 5.16
CA GLU A 272 9.90 14.70 5.20
C GLU A 272 9.25 15.85 4.43
N LEU A 273 8.81 15.62 3.20
CA LEU A 273 8.17 16.64 2.37
C LEU A 273 6.92 17.23 3.04
N TYR A 274 6.11 16.40 3.69
CA TYR A 274 4.95 16.88 4.44
C TYR A 274 5.35 17.78 5.62
N LEU A 275 6.31 17.35 6.45
CA LEU A 275 6.73 18.13 7.61
C LEU A 275 7.45 19.43 7.20
N GLU A 276 8.30 19.40 6.18
CA GLU A 276 8.96 20.61 5.69
C GLU A 276 7.97 21.56 5.00
N THR A 277 6.94 21.03 4.33
CA THR A 277 5.83 21.87 3.83
C THR A 277 5.09 22.52 4.99
N TRP A 278 4.79 21.78 6.06
CA TRP A 278 4.20 22.34 7.27
C TRP A 278 5.11 23.42 7.89
N ARG A 279 6.42 23.22 7.95
CA ARG A 279 7.37 24.23 8.43
C ARG A 279 7.23 25.55 7.67
N GLY A 280 7.12 25.49 6.34
CA GLY A 280 6.85 26.65 5.49
C GLY A 280 5.51 27.31 5.80
N VAL A 281 4.43 26.52 5.82
CA VAL A 281 3.07 27.00 6.14
C VAL A 281 3.01 27.67 7.51
N ALA A 282 3.59 27.04 8.54
CA ALA A 282 3.61 27.57 9.89
C ALA A 282 4.31 28.93 9.93
N ALA A 283 5.47 29.05 9.28
CA ALA A 283 6.21 30.30 9.19
C ALA A 283 5.41 31.40 8.48
N GLU A 284 4.76 31.09 7.36
CA GLU A 284 3.89 32.03 6.62
C GLU A 284 2.72 32.54 7.45
N MET A 285 2.17 31.68 8.32
CA MET A 285 1.01 32.00 9.17
C MET A 285 1.39 32.56 10.54
N GLY A 286 2.69 32.68 10.84
CA GLY A 286 3.16 33.09 12.17
C GLY A 286 2.87 32.08 13.28
N LEU A 287 2.72 30.81 12.92
CA LEU A 287 2.54 29.68 13.83
C LEU A 287 3.90 29.04 14.17
N SER A 288 3.92 28.24 15.24
CA SER A 288 5.07 27.41 15.56
C SER A 288 5.06 26.14 14.72
N PHE A 289 6.22 25.71 14.22
CA PHE A 289 6.36 24.37 13.63
C PHE A 289 5.96 23.27 14.63
N ASP A 290 6.19 23.49 15.92
CA ASP A 290 5.90 22.56 17.01
C ASP A 290 4.40 22.49 17.39
N ASP A 291 3.53 23.19 16.65
CA ASP A 291 2.08 23.22 16.86
C ASP A 291 1.33 22.67 15.64
N LEU A 292 1.58 21.39 15.34
CA LEU A 292 0.88 20.66 14.29
C LEU A 292 -0.44 20.12 14.84
N ASN A 293 -1.49 20.94 14.85
CA ASN A 293 -2.83 20.62 15.37
C ASN A 293 -2.82 20.07 16.82
N GLY A 294 -1.94 20.61 17.68
CA GLY A 294 -1.82 20.19 19.08
C GLY A 294 -1.23 18.79 19.30
N LEU A 295 -0.68 18.14 18.26
CA LEU A 295 -0.05 16.83 18.40
C LEU A 295 1.20 16.90 19.29
N SER A 296 1.38 15.91 20.15
CA SER A 296 2.64 15.70 20.87
C SER A 296 3.71 15.03 19.99
N ASP A 297 4.97 14.98 20.45
CA ASP A 297 6.02 14.21 19.78
C ASP A 297 5.68 12.71 19.68
N THR A 298 4.93 12.18 20.66
CA THR A 298 4.46 10.79 20.67
C THR A 298 3.38 10.58 19.62
N ASP A 299 2.41 11.50 19.53
CA ASP A 299 1.35 11.42 18.50
C ASP A 299 1.93 11.52 17.09
N LEU A 300 2.99 12.34 16.92
CA LEU A 300 3.69 12.49 15.65
C LEU A 300 4.46 11.22 15.26
N LYS A 301 5.08 10.53 16.22
CA LYS A 301 5.71 9.22 15.97
C LYS A 301 4.67 8.17 15.60
N THR A 302 3.51 8.16 16.26
CA THR A 302 2.38 7.30 15.87
C THR A 302 1.85 7.66 14.49
N MET A 303 1.81 8.96 14.14
CA MET A 303 1.45 9.41 12.79
C MET A 303 2.43 8.90 11.75
N ARG A 304 3.73 8.89 12.04
CA ARG A 304 4.74 8.32 11.14
C ARG A 304 4.51 6.82 10.94
N THR A 305 4.17 6.06 11.98
CA THR A 305 3.81 4.65 11.84
C THR A 305 2.60 4.46 10.91
N ASP A 306 1.56 5.30 11.04
CA ASP A 306 0.42 5.30 10.12
C ASP A 306 0.85 5.61 8.68
N TRP A 307 1.68 6.64 8.53
CA TRP A 307 2.19 7.10 7.24
C TRP A 307 2.98 6.01 6.51
N TYR A 308 3.73 5.24 7.28
CA TYR A 308 4.59 4.17 6.81
C TYR A 308 3.82 2.89 6.52
N VAL A 309 2.50 2.92 6.76
CA VAL A 309 1.55 1.82 6.63
C VAL A 309 1.70 0.80 7.76
N ARG A 310 0.66 0.67 8.59
CA ARG A 310 0.60 -0.31 9.69
C ARG A 310 0.31 -1.73 9.25
N GLU A 311 -0.55 -1.86 8.27
CA GLU A 311 -1.15 -3.11 7.83
C GLU A 311 -0.86 -3.28 6.35
N LEU A 312 -0.59 -4.50 5.91
CA LEU A 312 -0.43 -4.80 4.48
C LEU A 312 -1.65 -4.28 3.70
N ASP A 313 -1.42 -3.75 2.50
CA ASP A 313 -2.45 -3.12 1.66
C ASP A 313 -3.15 -1.92 2.32
N GLY A 314 -2.51 -1.34 3.35
CA GLY A 314 -3.05 -0.22 4.11
C GLY A 314 -2.91 1.14 3.42
N PRO A 315 -3.62 2.16 3.95
CA PRO A 315 -3.82 3.45 3.29
C PRO A 315 -2.72 4.51 3.53
N GLY A 316 -1.75 4.26 4.41
CA GLY A 316 -0.59 5.12 4.61
C GLY A 316 -0.93 6.58 4.97
N PRO A 317 -0.47 7.59 4.18
CA PRO A 317 -0.72 9.01 4.46
C PRO A 317 -2.19 9.40 4.62
N ASP A 318 -3.12 8.71 3.97
CA ASP A 318 -4.56 8.96 4.14
C ASP A 318 -4.98 8.85 5.61
N VAL A 319 -4.78 7.69 6.24
CA VAL A 319 -5.14 7.48 7.65
C VAL A 319 -4.27 8.32 8.58
N ALA A 320 -3.00 8.53 8.24
CA ALA A 320 -2.09 9.35 9.03
C ALA A 320 -2.62 10.79 9.19
N LEU A 321 -3.13 11.37 8.10
CA LEU A 321 -3.67 12.73 8.05
C LEU A 321 -5.11 12.81 8.59
N SER A 322 -6.01 11.96 8.09
CA SER A 322 -7.44 12.06 8.37
C SER A 322 -7.78 11.74 9.83
N ALA A 323 -7.09 10.78 10.45
CA ALA A 323 -7.30 10.43 11.86
C ALA A 323 -6.90 11.55 12.84
N ARG A 324 -6.14 12.56 12.39
CA ARG A 324 -5.59 13.65 13.21
C ARG A 324 -6.15 15.02 12.84
N GLY A 325 -7.16 15.07 11.97
CA GLY A 325 -7.75 16.33 11.52
C GLY A 325 -6.82 17.18 10.65
N LEU A 326 -5.72 16.60 10.14
CA LEU A 326 -4.71 17.31 9.34
C LEU A 326 -5.03 17.28 7.84
N GLY A 327 -5.94 16.40 7.42
CA GLY A 327 -6.33 16.22 6.04
C GLY A 327 -7.61 15.40 5.91
N ALA A 328 -7.90 14.99 4.67
CA ALA A 328 -9.05 14.16 4.35
C ALA A 328 -8.70 13.10 3.31
N ARG A 329 -9.39 11.96 3.39
CA ARG A 329 -9.32 10.89 2.40
C ARG A 329 -9.88 11.37 1.07
N VAL A 330 -9.15 11.16 -0.01
CA VAL A 330 -9.64 11.33 -1.39
C VAL A 330 -10.10 9.95 -1.88
N GLU A 331 -11.41 9.80 -2.06
CA GLU A 331 -12.04 8.51 -2.37
C GLU A 331 -12.23 8.25 -3.87
N SER A 332 -12.40 9.31 -4.66
CA SER A 332 -12.57 9.22 -6.12
C SER A 332 -11.28 9.60 -6.83
N LEU A 333 -10.94 8.87 -7.89
CA LEU A 333 -9.86 9.25 -8.80
C LEU A 333 -10.13 10.60 -9.48
N ASP A 334 -11.40 10.99 -9.70
CA ASP A 334 -11.73 12.31 -10.25
C ASP A 334 -11.43 13.46 -9.28
N ASP A 335 -11.32 13.14 -7.98
CA ASP A 335 -11.00 14.11 -6.95
C ASP A 335 -9.49 14.18 -6.67
N LEU A 336 -8.66 13.25 -7.17
CA LEU A 336 -7.19 13.31 -7.01
C LEU A 336 -6.63 14.59 -7.63
N ARG A 337 -5.69 15.23 -6.94
CA ARG A 337 -5.03 16.47 -7.37
C ARG A 337 -3.52 16.39 -7.21
N PRO A 338 -2.73 17.03 -8.09
CA PRO A 338 -1.30 17.17 -7.89
C PRO A 338 -0.98 17.62 -6.46
N GLY A 339 0.01 17.02 -5.82
CA GLY A 339 0.37 17.28 -4.42
C GLY A 339 -0.37 16.43 -3.37
N ASP A 340 -1.37 15.64 -3.77
CA ASP A 340 -1.96 14.64 -2.86
C ASP A 340 -0.93 13.58 -2.51
N LEU A 341 -0.98 13.09 -1.27
CA LEU A 341 -0.08 12.06 -0.77
C LEU A 341 -0.72 10.70 -0.94
N VAL A 342 -0.09 9.84 -1.73
CA VAL A 342 -0.67 8.57 -2.17
C VAL A 342 0.14 7.41 -1.64
N GLN A 343 -0.53 6.43 -1.06
CA GLN A 343 -0.03 5.08 -0.88
C GLN A 343 -0.71 4.20 -1.91
N PHE A 344 0.06 3.51 -2.75
CA PHE A 344 -0.49 2.50 -3.66
C PHE A 344 0.18 1.15 -3.47
N TRP A 345 -0.52 0.10 -3.88
CA TRP A 345 -0.03 -1.28 -3.87
C TRP A 345 -0.06 -1.86 -5.27
N ARG A 346 0.95 -2.67 -5.56
CA ARG A 346 1.06 -3.40 -6.82
C ARG A 346 0.43 -4.78 -6.69
N THR A 347 0.07 -5.38 -7.81
CA THR A 347 -0.40 -6.78 -7.92
C THR A 347 0.60 -7.80 -7.34
N SER A 348 1.88 -7.43 -7.26
CA SER A 348 2.93 -8.22 -6.59
C SER A 348 2.93 -8.09 -5.05
N GLY A 349 2.06 -7.24 -4.51
CA GLY A 349 1.94 -6.89 -3.09
C GLY A 349 3.03 -5.93 -2.58
N SER A 350 3.78 -5.25 -3.45
CA SER A 350 4.73 -4.22 -3.02
C SER A 350 4.04 -2.86 -2.97
N GLY A 351 4.21 -2.15 -1.84
CA GLY A 351 3.66 -0.82 -1.63
C GLY A 351 4.62 0.30 -2.06
N HIS A 352 4.09 1.50 -2.27
CA HIS A 352 4.88 2.70 -2.50
C HIS A 352 4.14 3.96 -2.04
N THR A 353 4.83 4.83 -1.29
CA THR A 353 4.30 6.13 -0.86
C THR A 353 4.87 7.24 -1.74
N VAL A 354 4.02 8.09 -2.29
CA VAL A 354 4.38 9.07 -3.33
C VAL A 354 3.63 10.39 -3.18
N VAL A 355 4.11 11.43 -3.85
CA VAL A 355 3.35 12.66 -4.10
C VAL A 355 2.78 12.57 -5.52
N PHE A 356 1.45 12.56 -5.65
CA PHE A 356 0.78 12.46 -6.94
C PHE A 356 1.04 13.70 -7.80
N VAL A 357 1.30 13.50 -9.10
CA VAL A 357 1.49 14.57 -10.09
C VAL A 357 0.34 14.59 -11.09
N GLY A 358 -0.08 13.44 -11.61
CA GLY A 358 -1.14 13.37 -12.61
C GLY A 358 -1.50 11.96 -13.03
N PHE A 359 -2.58 11.81 -13.79
CA PHE A 359 -2.94 10.54 -14.42
C PHE A 359 -2.28 10.40 -15.79
N GLU A 360 -1.95 9.17 -16.14
CA GLU A 360 -1.75 8.78 -17.53
C GLU A 360 -3.10 8.41 -18.14
N GLU A 361 -3.42 9.00 -19.28
CA GLU A 361 -4.67 8.77 -20.01
C GLU A 361 -4.39 8.21 -21.40
N ASP A 362 -5.18 7.24 -21.84
CA ASP A 362 -5.15 6.80 -23.23
C ASP A 362 -5.99 7.73 -24.15
N ASP A 363 -5.95 7.48 -25.46
CA ASP A 363 -6.70 8.26 -26.45
C ASP A 363 -8.23 8.18 -26.27
N ALA A 364 -8.73 7.19 -25.53
CA ALA A 364 -10.15 7.02 -25.20
C ALA A 364 -10.53 7.72 -23.87
N GLY A 365 -9.57 8.32 -23.17
CA GLY A 365 -9.76 8.97 -21.88
C GLY A 365 -9.85 8.00 -20.71
N ASN A 366 -9.36 6.76 -20.87
CA ASN A 366 -9.21 5.84 -19.76
C ASN A 366 -7.99 6.24 -18.92
N LEU A 367 -8.15 6.26 -17.60
CA LEU A 367 -7.03 6.40 -16.67
C LEU A 367 -6.25 5.08 -16.66
N THR A 368 -5.03 5.08 -17.18
CA THR A 368 -4.20 3.88 -17.36
C THR A 368 -3.04 3.79 -16.38
N GLY A 369 -2.76 4.86 -15.64
CA GLY A 369 -1.67 4.91 -14.68
C GLY A 369 -1.59 6.25 -13.96
N ILE A 370 -0.53 6.42 -13.18
CA ILE A 370 -0.23 7.67 -12.48
C ILE A 370 1.24 8.06 -12.69
N THR A 371 1.46 9.37 -12.79
CA THR A 371 2.77 10.00 -12.65
C THR A 371 2.86 10.62 -11.26
N TYR A 372 4.03 10.46 -10.62
CA TYR A 372 4.24 10.85 -9.23
C TYR A 372 5.71 11.20 -8.97
N VAL A 373 5.99 11.86 -7.86
CA VAL A 373 7.35 12.08 -7.32
C VAL A 373 7.54 11.29 -6.03
N SER A 374 8.65 10.57 -5.92
CA SER A 374 9.05 9.87 -4.68
C SER A 374 10.56 9.58 -4.70
N CYS A 375 11.03 8.68 -3.83
CA CYS A 375 12.38 8.13 -3.86
C CYS A 375 12.38 6.63 -4.16
N GLN A 376 12.97 6.25 -5.29
CA GLN A 376 12.93 4.90 -5.84
C GLN A 376 14.14 4.58 -6.74
N GLY A 377 14.40 3.30 -6.95
CA GLY A 377 15.47 2.87 -7.85
C GLY A 377 15.27 3.30 -9.31
N ALA A 378 14.01 3.36 -9.77
CA ALA A 378 13.68 3.70 -11.16
C ALA A 378 14.05 5.14 -11.56
N SER A 379 14.05 6.07 -10.59
CA SER A 379 14.45 7.47 -10.74
C SER A 379 15.87 7.74 -10.23
N PHE A 380 16.66 6.69 -9.95
CA PHE A 380 17.99 6.80 -9.34
C PHE A 380 18.02 7.54 -7.99
N GLY A 381 16.92 7.52 -7.24
CA GLY A 381 16.78 8.33 -6.03
C GLY A 381 15.49 9.13 -6.00
N PHE A 382 15.55 10.34 -5.47
CA PHE A 382 14.42 11.28 -5.50
C PHE A 382 14.13 11.75 -6.93
N GLY A 383 12.90 11.58 -7.39
CA GLY A 383 12.48 12.04 -8.72
C GLY A 383 11.12 11.54 -9.15
N GLU A 384 10.73 11.98 -10.36
CA GLU A 384 9.48 11.58 -11.00
C GLU A 384 9.55 10.16 -11.55
N ASN A 385 8.42 9.45 -11.51
CA ASN A 385 8.23 8.18 -12.20
C ASN A 385 6.75 8.01 -12.60
N THR A 386 6.52 7.13 -13.58
CA THR A 386 5.20 6.76 -14.05
C THR A 386 5.00 5.26 -13.88
N GLU A 387 3.85 4.86 -13.32
CA GLU A 387 3.46 3.46 -13.19
C GLU A 387 2.02 3.26 -13.64
N TYR A 388 1.74 2.08 -14.19
CA TYR A 388 0.50 1.77 -14.87
C TYR A 388 -0.39 0.80 -14.09
N PHE A 389 -1.69 0.97 -14.23
CA PHE A 389 -2.68 -0.01 -13.84
C PHE A 389 -2.62 -1.20 -14.79
N GLY A 390 -2.93 -2.39 -14.29
CA GLY A 390 -2.90 -3.60 -15.11
C GLY A 390 -3.10 -4.87 -14.32
N ALA A 391 -3.16 -5.99 -15.05
CA ALA A 391 -3.30 -7.33 -14.49
C ALA A 391 -1.98 -8.11 -14.44
N PHE A 392 -0.85 -7.46 -14.74
CA PHE A 392 0.48 -8.08 -14.73
C PHE A 392 1.20 -7.81 -13.41
N SER A 393 2.16 -8.67 -13.08
CA SER A 393 3.01 -8.53 -11.89
C SER A 393 3.68 -7.16 -11.83
N GLY A 394 3.46 -6.44 -10.74
CA GLY A 394 4.04 -5.11 -10.53
C GLY A 394 3.24 -3.95 -11.13
N ALA A 395 2.08 -4.21 -11.75
CA ALA A 395 1.12 -3.15 -12.06
C ALA A 395 0.48 -2.61 -10.78
N ILE A 396 0.04 -1.34 -10.77
CA ILE A 396 -0.73 -0.78 -9.66
C ILE A 396 -2.13 -1.39 -9.66
N ASP A 397 -2.61 -1.84 -8.49
CA ASP A 397 -4.02 -2.17 -8.30
C ASP A 397 -4.82 -0.88 -7.99
N PRO A 398 -5.74 -0.45 -8.87
CA PRO A 398 -6.54 0.76 -8.66
C PRO A 398 -7.38 0.73 -7.38
N LEU A 399 -7.75 -0.46 -6.87
CA LEU A 399 -8.52 -0.58 -5.63
C LEU A 399 -7.67 -0.38 -4.37
N LEU A 400 -6.35 -0.51 -4.50
CA LEU A 400 -5.38 -0.34 -3.42
C LEU A 400 -4.57 0.96 -3.63
N LEU A 401 -5.18 1.96 -4.26
CA LEU A 401 -4.66 3.33 -4.32
C LEU A 401 -5.40 4.19 -3.29
N PHE A 402 -4.67 4.65 -2.29
CA PHE A 402 -5.18 5.42 -1.17
C PHE A 402 -4.53 6.81 -1.17
N ALA A 403 -5.35 7.86 -1.12
CA ALA A 403 -4.87 9.22 -1.19
C ALA A 403 -5.35 10.05 0.01
N GLY A 404 -4.41 10.75 0.64
CA GLY A 404 -4.67 11.74 1.67
C GLY A 404 -4.36 13.13 1.16
N ARG A 405 -5.34 14.03 1.21
CA ARG A 405 -5.11 15.46 0.94
C ARG A 405 -4.80 16.18 2.25
N PRO A 406 -3.58 16.69 2.45
CA PRO A 406 -3.28 17.56 3.57
C PRO A 406 -4.06 18.87 3.44
N THR A 407 -4.52 19.42 4.55
CA THR A 407 -5.32 20.67 4.57
C THR A 407 -4.58 21.79 5.28
N MET A 408 -4.91 23.04 4.92
CA MET A 408 -4.38 24.22 5.62
C MET A 408 -4.93 24.29 7.06
N PRO A 409 -4.21 24.90 8.02
CA PRO A 409 -4.62 24.97 9.43
C PRO A 409 -6.02 25.54 9.69
N SER A 410 -6.48 26.43 8.83
CA SER A 410 -7.84 27.00 8.90
C SER A 410 -8.96 25.97 8.67
N SER A 411 -8.62 24.77 8.18
CA SER A 411 -9.55 23.69 7.83
C SER A 411 -9.39 22.46 8.72
N TRP A 412 -8.45 22.47 9.66
CA TRP A 412 -8.27 21.37 10.62
C TRP A 412 -9.49 21.22 11.53
N ARG A 413 -9.74 19.99 12.00
CA ARG A 413 -10.93 19.62 12.78
C ARG A 413 -10.59 18.94 14.09
#